data_AF-A0A4R6H6Z4-F1
#
_entry.id   AF-A0A4R6H6Z4-F1
#
_cell.length_a   1.000
_cell.length_b   1.000
_cell.length_c   1.000
_cell.angle_alpha   90.00
_cell.angle_beta   90.00
_cell.angle_gamma   90.00
#
_symmetry.space_group_name_H-M   'P 1'
#
loop_
_entity.id
_entity.type
_entity.pdbx_description
1 polymer ?
#
loop_
_entity_poly.entity_id
_entity_poly.type
_entity_poly.pdbx_seq_one_letter_code
_entity_poly.pdbx_strand_id
1 'polypeptide(L)'
;MAEKEIALLRKQQEKLNEKSFDLEAWKSQTMLFLQRIFGADHLIVKMIADLKYDYSSWNLRDATGNEKSDDPVKMQADEVLEAAIMELESLGLPQQESSAEKAWELMEEELTGKQYKEIRAIIEAGKKNKLAKVQEVLSKLEKENLISILSRILIS
;
A
#
# COMPACT_ATOMS: atom_id res chain seq x y z
N MET A 1 7.07 3.82 -15.81
CA MET A 1 5.87 4.57 -15.39
C MET A 1 4.75 3.59 -15.10
N ALA A 2 3.85 3.94 -14.19
CA ALA A 2 2.69 3.13 -13.78
C ALA A 2 1.51 3.24 -14.78
N GLU A 3 1.79 3.16 -16.08
CA GLU A 3 0.81 3.50 -17.14
C GLU A 3 -0.43 2.60 -17.12
N LYS A 4 -0.24 1.30 -16.81
CA LYS A 4 -1.34 0.33 -16.76
C LYS A 4 -2.23 0.58 -15.54
N GLU A 5 -1.62 0.88 -14.42
CA GLU A 5 -2.29 1.19 -13.16
C GLU A 5 -3.07 2.51 -13.29
N ILE A 6 -2.46 3.54 -13.84
CA ILE A 6 -3.13 4.82 -14.15
C ILE A 6 -4.32 4.60 -15.08
N ALA A 7 -4.16 3.81 -16.15
CA ALA A 7 -5.27 3.49 -17.06
C ALA A 7 -6.43 2.76 -16.35
N LEU A 8 -6.14 1.88 -15.39
CA LEU A 8 -7.17 1.22 -14.58
C LEU A 8 -7.93 2.23 -13.69
N LEU A 9 -7.22 3.17 -13.07
CA LEU A 9 -7.83 4.19 -12.22
C LEU A 9 -8.68 5.18 -13.03
N ARG A 10 -8.19 5.63 -14.19
CA ARG A 10 -8.97 6.48 -15.12
C ARG A 10 -10.27 5.81 -15.56
N LYS A 11 -10.23 4.49 -15.81
CA LYS A 11 -11.45 3.72 -16.08
C LYS A 11 -12.42 3.68 -14.89
N GLN A 12 -11.91 3.70 -13.66
CA GLN A 12 -12.79 3.83 -12.48
C GLN A 12 -13.40 5.23 -12.36
N GLN A 13 -12.70 6.30 -12.76
CA GLN A 13 -13.26 7.65 -12.85
C GLN A 13 -14.41 7.70 -13.87
N GLU A 14 -14.22 7.15 -15.07
CA GLU A 14 -15.26 7.09 -16.10
C GLU A 14 -16.54 6.39 -15.60
N LYS A 15 -16.38 5.30 -14.83
CA LYS A 15 -17.50 4.54 -14.25
C LYS A 15 -18.36 5.34 -13.28
N LEU A 16 -17.82 6.37 -12.62
CA LEU A 16 -18.61 7.23 -11.73
C LEU A 16 -19.79 7.87 -12.47
N ASN A 17 -19.62 8.13 -13.77
CA ASN A 17 -20.61 8.80 -14.62
C ASN A 17 -21.55 7.83 -15.35
N GLU A 18 -21.41 6.52 -15.15
CA GLU A 18 -22.32 5.54 -15.75
C GLU A 18 -23.74 5.66 -15.16
N LYS A 19 -24.76 5.50 -16.01
CA LYS A 19 -26.16 5.54 -15.56
C LYS A 19 -26.51 4.42 -14.59
N SER A 20 -25.82 3.29 -14.70
CA SER A 20 -25.96 2.11 -13.84
C SER A 20 -24.99 2.12 -12.66
N PHE A 21 -24.46 3.29 -12.29
CA PHE A 21 -23.50 3.40 -11.19
C PHE A 21 -24.11 2.90 -9.88
N ASP A 22 -23.37 1.99 -9.23
CA ASP A 22 -23.64 1.48 -7.89
C ASP A 22 -22.38 1.69 -7.05
N LEU A 23 -22.52 2.44 -5.95
CA LEU A 23 -21.40 2.84 -5.11
C LEU A 23 -20.66 1.64 -4.51
N GLU A 24 -21.37 0.64 -4.00
CA GLU A 24 -20.77 -0.48 -3.28
C GLU A 24 -20.07 -1.46 -4.22
N ALA A 25 -20.66 -1.71 -5.40
CA ALA A 25 -20.04 -2.50 -6.46
C ALA A 25 -18.78 -1.80 -7.00
N TRP A 26 -18.87 -0.48 -7.21
CA TRP A 26 -17.73 0.33 -7.65
C TRP A 26 -16.63 0.35 -6.59
N LYS A 27 -16.94 0.61 -5.32
CA LYS A 27 -15.99 0.60 -4.20
C LYS A 27 -15.25 -0.73 -4.12
N SER A 28 -15.98 -1.84 -4.18
CA SER A 28 -15.40 -3.18 -4.12
C SER A 28 -14.35 -3.41 -5.21
N GLN A 29 -14.67 -3.02 -6.45
CA GLN A 29 -13.74 -3.15 -7.57
C GLN A 29 -12.55 -2.18 -7.45
N THR A 30 -12.81 -0.92 -7.13
CA THR A 30 -11.78 0.12 -7.01
C THR A 30 -10.81 -0.19 -5.89
N MET A 31 -11.29 -0.64 -4.72
CA MET A 31 -10.45 -1.08 -3.61
C MET A 31 -9.54 -2.24 -4.02
N LEU A 32 -10.02 -3.23 -4.78
CA LEU A 32 -9.17 -4.34 -5.23
C LEU A 32 -7.97 -3.86 -6.05
N PHE A 33 -8.15 -2.86 -6.91
CA PHE A 33 -7.04 -2.27 -7.66
C PHE A 33 -6.11 -1.45 -6.76
N LEU A 34 -6.67 -0.56 -5.93
CA LEU A 34 -5.89 0.29 -5.05
C LEU A 34 -5.08 -0.51 -4.01
N GLN A 35 -5.64 -1.57 -3.44
CA GLN A 35 -4.93 -2.46 -2.52
C GLN A 35 -3.76 -3.17 -3.20
N ARG A 36 -3.89 -3.53 -4.48
CA ARG A 36 -2.81 -4.15 -5.24
C ARG A 36 -1.70 -3.15 -5.57
N ILE A 37 -2.05 -1.89 -5.81
CA ILE A 37 -1.11 -0.82 -6.17
C ILE A 37 -0.38 -0.29 -4.93
N PHE A 38 -1.13 0.07 -3.89
CA PHE A 38 -0.63 0.79 -2.71
C PHE A 38 -0.53 -0.05 -1.44
N GLY A 39 -1.17 -1.23 -1.39
CA GLY A 39 -1.31 -2.03 -0.17
C GLY A 39 -2.61 -1.74 0.61
N ALA A 40 -3.04 -2.70 1.42
CA ALA A 40 -4.34 -2.65 2.10
C ALA A 40 -4.49 -1.51 3.11
N ASP A 41 -3.39 -1.13 3.76
CA ASP A 41 -3.40 -0.13 4.83
C ASP A 41 -3.24 1.32 4.36
N HIS A 42 -3.07 1.53 3.05
CA HIS A 42 -2.84 2.85 2.47
C HIS A 42 -4.02 3.80 2.67
N LEU A 43 -3.74 5.08 2.90
CA LEU A 43 -4.78 6.09 3.17
C LEU A 43 -5.79 6.21 2.02
N ILE A 44 -5.33 6.16 0.78
CA ILE A 44 -6.20 6.22 -0.41
C ILE A 44 -7.22 5.06 -0.41
N VAL A 45 -6.81 3.86 0.01
CA VAL A 45 -7.72 2.70 0.11
C VAL A 45 -8.78 2.96 1.18
N LYS A 46 -8.39 3.50 2.33
CA LYS A 46 -9.31 3.85 3.43
C LYS A 46 -10.32 4.93 3.01
N MET A 47 -9.86 5.96 2.31
CA MET A 47 -10.72 7.04 1.82
C MET A 47 -11.82 6.50 0.89
N ILE A 48 -11.50 5.58 -0.03
CA ILE A 48 -12.51 4.91 -0.87
C ILE A 48 -13.44 4.02 -0.04
N ALA A 49 -12.91 3.27 0.92
CA ALA A 49 -13.71 2.39 1.77
C ALA A 49 -14.77 3.16 2.58
N ASP A 50 -14.41 4.36 3.04
CA ASP A 50 -15.25 5.22 3.89
C ASP A 50 -16.30 6.03 3.12
N LEU A 51 -16.25 6.03 1.77
CA LEU A 51 -17.28 6.67 0.94
C LEU A 51 -18.65 6.09 1.26
N LYS A 52 -19.60 6.97 1.57
CA LYS A 52 -20.99 6.63 1.83
C LYS A 52 -21.88 7.84 1.60
N TYR A 53 -23.09 7.60 1.14
CA TYR A 53 -24.12 8.62 1.12
C TYR A 53 -24.56 8.95 2.55
N ASP A 54 -24.50 10.21 2.94
CA ASP A 54 -25.13 10.67 4.18
C ASP A 54 -26.61 10.97 3.93
N TYR A 55 -27.45 10.06 4.41
CA TYR A 55 -28.91 10.17 4.37
C TYR A 55 -29.50 10.89 5.60
N SER A 56 -28.68 11.64 6.36
CA SER A 56 -29.17 12.44 7.48
C SER A 56 -30.25 13.43 7.04
N SER A 57 -31.28 13.61 7.86
CA SER A 57 -32.46 14.45 7.55
C SER A 57 -32.12 15.94 7.29
N TRP A 58 -30.91 16.36 7.64
CA TRP A 58 -30.38 17.69 7.33
C TRP A 58 -29.94 17.82 5.87
N ASN A 59 -29.34 16.77 5.30
CA ASN A 59 -28.82 16.74 3.94
C ASN A 59 -29.94 16.68 2.88
N LEU A 60 -31.05 16.02 3.22
CA LEU A 60 -32.24 15.91 2.36
C LEU A 60 -32.98 17.24 2.15
N ARG A 61 -32.82 18.21 3.06
CA ARG A 61 -33.51 19.52 2.97
C ARG A 61 -32.83 20.49 2.00
N ASP A 62 -31.51 20.37 1.83
CA ASP A 62 -30.73 21.24 0.94
C ASP A 62 -30.71 20.73 -0.51
N ALA A 63 -30.82 19.41 -0.71
CA ALA A 63 -30.84 18.80 -2.05
C ALA A 63 -32.08 19.16 -2.90
N THR A 64 -33.15 19.67 -2.29
CA THR A 64 -34.39 20.05 -2.99
C THR A 64 -34.33 21.42 -3.70
N GLY A 65 -33.23 22.18 -3.55
CA GLY A 65 -33.16 23.58 -3.99
C GLY A 65 -32.26 23.90 -5.19
N ASN A 66 -31.40 22.98 -5.65
CA ASN A 66 -30.42 23.28 -6.71
C ASN A 66 -30.37 22.17 -7.77
N GLU A 67 -30.83 22.47 -8.99
CA GLU A 67 -30.87 21.57 -10.15
C GLU A 67 -29.49 21.23 -10.75
N LYS A 68 -28.37 21.51 -10.07
CA LYS A 68 -27.00 21.24 -10.55
C LYS A 68 -26.00 20.96 -9.42
N SER A 69 -26.37 20.18 -8.41
CA SER A 69 -25.37 19.64 -7.49
C SER A 69 -24.89 18.30 -8.04
N ASP A 70 -23.66 18.28 -8.58
CA ASP A 70 -22.97 17.02 -8.86
C ASP A 70 -23.00 16.14 -7.59
N ASP A 71 -23.17 14.84 -7.77
CA ASP A 71 -23.29 13.89 -6.66
C ASP A 71 -22.04 13.99 -5.77
N PRO A 72 -22.17 14.40 -4.50
CA PRO A 72 -21.02 14.71 -3.64
C PRO A 72 -20.16 13.48 -3.36
N VAL A 73 -20.74 12.27 -3.35
CA VAL A 73 -19.98 11.03 -3.17
C VAL A 73 -19.16 10.74 -4.42
N LYS A 74 -19.73 10.98 -5.61
CA LYS A 74 -18.99 10.82 -6.87
C LYS A 74 -17.87 11.85 -7.00
N MET A 75 -18.10 13.09 -6.58
CA MET A 75 -17.06 14.11 -6.55
C MET A 75 -15.91 13.69 -5.64
N GLN A 76 -16.20 13.27 -4.41
CA GLN A 76 -15.18 12.81 -3.47
C GLN A 76 -14.43 11.57 -4.01
N ALA A 77 -15.15 10.64 -4.63
CA ALA A 77 -14.55 9.46 -5.26
C ALA A 77 -13.57 9.84 -6.38
N ASP A 78 -13.95 10.81 -7.21
CA ASP A 78 -13.11 11.31 -8.31
C ASP A 78 -11.85 12.01 -7.77
N GLU A 79 -11.98 12.88 -6.77
CA GLU A 79 -10.85 13.55 -6.11
C GLU A 79 -9.84 12.55 -5.52
N VAL A 80 -10.32 11.47 -4.89
CA VAL A 80 -9.45 10.43 -4.34
C VAL A 80 -8.72 9.66 -5.44
N LEU A 81 -9.40 9.36 -6.55
CA LEU A 81 -8.76 8.71 -7.70
C LEU A 81 -7.76 9.61 -8.40
N GLU A 82 -8.06 10.91 -8.51
CA GLU A 82 -7.15 11.89 -9.09
C GLU A 82 -5.88 12.04 -8.24
N ALA A 83 -6.02 12.09 -6.92
CA ALA A 83 -4.88 12.06 -6.00
C ALA A 83 -4.03 10.79 -6.19
N ALA A 84 -4.66 9.63 -6.33
CA ALA A 84 -3.96 8.37 -6.58
C ALA A 84 -3.21 8.37 -7.92
N ILE A 85 -3.81 8.92 -8.98
CA ILE A 85 -3.17 9.05 -10.29
C ILE A 85 -1.98 10.02 -10.21
N MET A 86 -2.15 11.18 -9.58
CA MET A 86 -1.10 12.17 -9.41
C MET A 86 0.09 11.60 -8.63
N GLU A 87 -0.16 10.80 -7.59
CA GLU A 87 0.88 10.10 -6.84
C GLU A 87 1.66 9.14 -7.74
N LEU A 88 0.97 8.33 -8.55
CA LEU A 88 1.60 7.40 -9.49
C LEU A 88 2.38 8.10 -10.61
N GLU A 89 1.90 9.24 -11.09
CA GLU A 89 2.56 10.05 -12.11
C GLU A 89 3.83 10.73 -11.58
N SER A 90 3.81 11.18 -10.32
CA SER A 90 4.91 11.92 -9.69
C SER A 90 5.96 11.03 -9.02
N LEU A 91 5.52 9.99 -8.30
CA LEU A 91 6.38 9.12 -7.47
C LEU A 91 6.61 7.74 -8.10
N GLY A 92 5.78 7.35 -9.08
CA GLY A 92 5.81 6.01 -9.66
C GLY A 92 5.05 4.99 -8.81
N LEU A 93 5.29 3.69 -9.07
CA LEU A 93 4.65 2.63 -8.28
C LEU A 93 5.14 2.69 -6.84
N PRO A 94 4.25 2.58 -5.84
CA PRO A 94 4.64 2.44 -4.45
C PRO A 94 5.61 1.27 -4.33
N GLN A 95 6.80 1.54 -3.80
CA GLN A 95 7.67 0.44 -3.38
C GLN A 95 6.96 -0.20 -2.19
N GLN A 96 6.33 -1.34 -2.41
CA GLN A 96 6.06 -2.26 -1.32
C GLN A 96 7.44 -2.59 -0.75
N GLU A 97 7.84 -1.93 0.35
CA GLU A 97 8.98 -2.38 1.13
C GLU A 97 8.78 -3.87 1.33
N SER A 98 9.61 -4.65 0.67
CA SER A 98 9.47 -6.08 0.74
C SER A 98 9.62 -6.46 2.21
N SER A 99 8.87 -7.45 2.68
CA SER A 99 9.08 -8.00 4.03
C SER A 99 10.56 -8.34 4.27
N ALA A 100 11.31 -8.65 3.21
CA ALA A 100 12.74 -8.81 3.23
C ALA A 100 13.52 -7.50 3.53
N GLU A 101 13.16 -6.35 2.97
CA GLU A 101 13.78 -5.05 3.27
C GLU A 101 13.54 -4.62 4.71
N LYS A 102 12.30 -4.76 5.20
CA LYS A 102 12.01 -4.52 6.63
C LYS A 102 12.81 -5.45 7.54
N ALA A 103 12.92 -6.73 7.19
CA ALA A 103 13.77 -7.66 7.92
C ALA A 103 15.25 -7.24 7.90
N TRP A 104 15.73 -6.67 6.78
CA TRP A 104 17.09 -6.14 6.69
C TRP A 104 17.33 -4.93 7.60
N GLU A 105 16.39 -3.99 7.65
CA GLU A 105 16.48 -2.83 8.53
C GLU A 105 16.53 -3.25 10.00
N LEU A 106 15.64 -4.15 10.42
CA LEU A 106 15.63 -4.70 11.78
C LEU A 106 16.92 -5.45 12.13
N MET A 107 17.52 -6.15 11.15
CA MET A 107 18.81 -6.78 11.33
C MET A 107 19.95 -5.78 11.44
N GLU A 108 19.89 -4.63 10.75
CA GLU A 108 20.92 -3.58 10.83
C GLU A 108 20.96 -2.91 12.20
N GLU A 109 19.81 -2.76 12.87
CA GLU A 109 19.74 -2.21 14.24
C GLU A 109 20.45 -3.08 15.29
N GLU A 110 20.41 -4.40 15.11
CA GLU A 110 20.87 -5.37 16.11
C GLU A 110 22.26 -5.97 15.79
N LEU A 111 22.68 -5.93 14.52
CA LEU A 111 23.97 -6.43 14.07
C LEU A 111 25.00 -5.30 14.00
N THR A 112 26.27 -5.64 14.23
CA THR A 112 27.35 -4.71 13.89
C THR A 112 27.40 -4.50 12.37
N GLY A 113 27.81 -3.31 11.93
CA GLY A 113 27.94 -3.02 10.50
C GLY A 113 28.86 -3.99 9.73
N LYS A 114 29.80 -4.66 10.42
CA LYS A 114 30.62 -5.73 9.84
C LYS A 114 29.82 -7.01 9.59
N GLN A 115 29.05 -7.47 10.59
CA GLN A 115 28.19 -8.65 10.48
C GLN A 115 27.11 -8.45 9.42
N TYR A 116 26.46 -7.27 9.41
CA TYR A 116 25.46 -6.92 8.41
C TYR A 116 26.01 -7.02 6.98
N LYS A 117 27.16 -6.37 6.73
CA LYS A 117 27.81 -6.41 5.40
C LYS A 117 28.27 -7.80 4.99
N GLU A 118 28.72 -8.61 5.93
CA GLU A 118 29.13 -10.00 5.67
C GLU A 118 27.94 -10.86 5.22
N ILE A 119 26.81 -10.80 5.93
CA ILE A 119 25.60 -11.54 5.57
C ILE A 119 25.06 -11.05 4.21
N ARG A 120 25.01 -9.73 3.97
CA ARG A 120 24.62 -9.15 2.67
C ARG A 120 25.47 -9.70 1.53
N ALA A 121 26.80 -9.67 1.67
CA ALA A 121 27.72 -10.19 0.67
C ALA A 121 27.54 -11.69 0.40
N ILE A 122 27.24 -12.49 1.44
CA ILE A 122 26.96 -13.93 1.28
C ILE A 122 25.71 -14.17 0.42
N ILE A 123 24.67 -13.37 0.62
CA ILE A 123 23.39 -13.53 -0.08
C ILE A 123 23.50 -13.02 -1.52
N GLU A 124 24.12 -11.86 -1.74
CA GLU A 124 24.32 -11.26 -3.06
C GLU A 124 25.26 -12.08 -3.95
N ALA A 125 26.25 -12.77 -3.37
CA ALA A 125 27.18 -13.60 -4.13
C ALA A 125 26.51 -14.83 -4.78
N GLY A 126 25.24 -15.16 -4.46
CA GLY A 126 24.44 -16.15 -5.19
C GLY A 126 24.97 -17.60 -5.16
N LYS A 127 25.93 -17.92 -4.27
CA LYS A 127 26.62 -19.21 -4.28
C LYS A 127 25.73 -20.35 -3.76
N LYS A 128 25.92 -21.56 -4.32
CA LYS A 128 25.45 -22.81 -3.69
C LYS A 128 26.04 -22.86 -2.28
N ASN A 129 25.19 -23.04 -1.26
CA ASN A 129 25.53 -23.02 0.18
C ASN A 129 25.47 -21.65 0.92
N LYS A 130 24.67 -20.69 0.43
CA LYS A 130 24.38 -19.44 1.17
C LYS A 130 23.83 -19.68 2.59
N LEU A 131 22.97 -20.67 2.78
CA LEU A 131 22.32 -20.94 4.06
C LEU A 131 23.34 -21.30 5.16
N ALA A 132 24.24 -22.25 4.91
CA ALA A 132 25.22 -22.65 5.92
C ALA A 132 26.18 -21.51 6.28
N LYS A 133 26.54 -20.66 5.30
CA LYS A 133 27.40 -19.50 5.54
C LYS A 133 26.72 -18.44 6.40
N VAL A 134 25.45 -18.15 6.14
CA VAL A 134 24.67 -17.24 6.99
C VAL A 134 24.55 -17.83 8.40
N GLN A 135 24.25 -19.13 8.52
CA GLN A 135 24.20 -19.80 9.83
C GLN A 135 25.53 -19.73 10.59
N GLU A 136 26.66 -19.80 9.90
CA GLU A 136 27.98 -19.66 10.52
C GLU A 136 28.25 -18.25 11.07
N VAL A 137 27.72 -17.21 10.42
CA VAL A 137 27.81 -15.84 10.93
C VAL A 137 26.86 -15.66 12.12
N LEU A 138 25.63 -16.15 12.00
CA LEU A 138 24.62 -16.04 13.05
C LEU A 138 24.97 -16.86 14.30
N SER A 139 25.63 -18.00 14.16
CA SER A 139 26.03 -18.85 15.31
C SER A 139 27.13 -18.21 16.18
N LYS A 140 27.81 -17.18 15.67
CA LYS A 140 28.81 -16.40 16.40
C LYS A 140 28.19 -15.24 17.19
N LEU A 141 26.89 -14.99 17.02
CA LEU A 141 26.15 -13.97 17.77
C LEU A 141 25.77 -14.49 19.15
N GLU A 142 25.66 -13.57 20.12
CA GLU A 142 25.07 -13.89 21.41
C GLU A 142 23.60 -14.27 21.25
N LYS A 143 23.12 -15.13 22.15
CA LYS A 143 21.76 -15.68 22.06
C LYS A 143 20.72 -14.57 22.21
N GLU A 144 21.04 -13.56 23.01
CA GLU A 144 20.24 -12.37 23.27
C GLU A 144 20.01 -11.57 21.97
N ASN A 145 21.04 -11.36 21.15
CA ASN A 145 20.89 -10.70 19.83
C ASN A 145 19.99 -11.53 18.89
N LEU A 146 20.17 -12.86 18.85
CA LEU A 146 19.33 -13.73 18.02
C LEU A 146 17.86 -13.68 18.44
N ILE A 147 17.59 -13.69 19.75
CA ILE A 147 16.23 -13.57 20.30
C ILE A 147 15.63 -12.21 19.95
N SER A 148 16.40 -11.12 20.08
CA SER A 148 15.96 -9.76 19.74
C SER A 148 15.56 -9.65 18.26
N ILE A 149 16.45 -10.08 17.36
CA ILE A 149 16.23 -10.06 15.90
C ILE A 149 14.96 -10.86 15.55
N LEU A 150 14.84 -12.09 16.05
CA LEU A 150 13.67 -12.94 15.77
C LEU A 150 12.38 -12.34 16.32
N SER A 151 12.41 -11.76 17.53
CA SER A 151 11.23 -11.15 18.15
C SER A 151 10.73 -9.96 17.34
N ARG A 152 11.63 -9.12 16.84
CA ARG A 152 11.28 -7.97 16.00
C ARG A 152 10.72 -8.39 14.64
N ILE A 153 11.34 -9.36 13.98
CA ILE A 153 10.85 -9.92 12.70
C ILE A 153 9.44 -10.52 12.84
N LEU A 154 9.12 -11.13 14.00
CA LEU A 154 7.80 -11.73 14.23
C LEU A 154 6.69 -10.71 14.55
N ILE A 155 7.06 -9.50 14.98
CA ILE A 155 6.11 -8.44 15.36
C ILE A 155 5.92 -7.41 14.24
N SER A 156 6.85 -7.32 13.28
CA SER A 156 6.80 -6.42 12.11
C SER A 156 5.74 -6.80 11.09
#